data_AF-A0A4Q3MI79-F1
#
_entry.id   AF-A0A4Q3MI79-F1
#
_cell.length_a   1.000
_cell.length_b   1.000
_cell.length_c   1.000
_cell.angle_alpha   90.00
_cell.angle_beta   90.00
_cell.angle_gamma   90.00
#
_symmetry.space_group_name_H-M   'P 1'
#
loop_
_entity.id
_entity.type
_entity.pdbx_description
1 polymer ?
#
loop_
_entity_poly.entity_id
_entity_poly.type
_entity_poly.pdbx_seq_one_letter_code
_entity_poly.pdbx_strand_id
1 'polypeptide(L)'
;VVWYSGQFYSLFFMTQALKVDGATANIFVAASLLIGTPFFILFGSLSDKIGRKPIIMAGCLLAALTYFPVFEALTKAANPDLYAAQQKNKVTITADPNECSFQFNPTGTVKFTSSCDIAKQTLANASVSYENIAAPAGTVATIKIGETAIPGYSSKGMSADDLKKRDAEFKKLVADDLKAAGYPTKADPAKTNKFVTIAILTYLVILVTMVYGPIAAALVELFPTRIRYTSMSLPYHIGNGWFGGLLPTTAFAIVAQTGNMYNGLWYPIIIAGITFVVGTLFVKETKDVDIYAGD
;
A
#
# COMPACT_ATOMS: atom_id res chain seq x y z
N VAL A 1 -11.64 1.12 -1.30
CA VAL A 1 -10.21 0.72 -1.27
C VAL A 1 -9.51 0.78 -2.63
N VAL A 2 -10.16 0.39 -3.73
CA VAL A 2 -9.53 0.40 -5.09
C VAL A 2 -9.05 1.79 -5.50
N TRP A 3 -9.88 2.83 -5.33
CA TRP A 3 -9.49 4.23 -5.55
C TRP A 3 -8.21 4.60 -4.77
N TYR A 4 -8.21 4.36 -3.47
CA TYR A 4 -7.07 4.68 -2.61
C TYR A 4 -5.82 3.90 -2.99
N SER A 5 -5.97 2.64 -3.40
CA SER A 5 -4.85 1.79 -3.81
C SER A 5 -4.23 2.29 -5.11
N GLY A 6 -5.06 2.61 -6.10
CA GLY A 6 -4.60 3.05 -7.42
C GLY A 6 -4.02 4.46 -7.44
N GLN A 7 -4.49 5.36 -6.57
CA GLN A 7 -4.08 6.77 -6.56
C GLN A 7 -3.12 7.13 -5.43
N PHE A 8 -3.52 6.89 -4.18
CA PHE A 8 -2.78 7.37 -3.01
C PHE A 8 -1.70 6.38 -2.56
N TYR A 9 -2.04 5.09 -2.53
CA TYR A 9 -1.09 4.06 -2.15
C TYR A 9 -0.02 3.84 -3.24
N SER A 10 -0.36 3.93 -4.52
CA SER A 10 0.63 3.87 -5.60
C SER A 10 1.67 4.99 -5.48
N LEU A 11 1.24 6.23 -5.19
CA LEU A 11 2.13 7.35 -4.90
C LEU A 11 2.96 7.12 -3.64
N PHE A 12 2.33 6.66 -2.55
CA PHE A 12 3.03 6.29 -1.32
C PHE A 12 4.06 5.20 -1.58
N PHE A 13 3.72 4.16 -2.34
CA PHE A 13 4.62 3.06 -2.68
C PHE A 13 5.78 3.55 -3.53
N MET A 14 5.55 4.37 -4.56
CA MET A 14 6.63 4.94 -5.36
C MET A 14 7.61 5.78 -4.53
N THR A 15 7.08 6.64 -3.65
CA THR A 15 7.93 7.57 -2.88
C THR A 15 8.58 6.90 -1.67
N GLN A 16 7.82 6.11 -0.92
CA GLN A 16 8.27 5.53 0.36
C GLN A 16 8.92 4.15 0.20
N ALA A 17 8.42 3.31 -0.71
CA ALA A 17 8.99 1.97 -0.94
C ALA A 17 10.02 1.97 -2.08
N LEU A 18 9.71 2.59 -3.21
CA LEU A 18 10.60 2.59 -4.38
C LEU A 18 11.61 3.73 -4.37
N LYS A 19 11.49 4.66 -3.41
CA LYS A 19 12.37 5.83 -3.27
C LYS A 19 12.48 6.67 -4.55
N VAL A 20 11.41 6.70 -5.35
CA VAL A 20 11.26 7.64 -6.46
C VAL A 20 11.10 9.02 -5.87
N ASP A 21 11.78 10.01 -6.46
CA ASP A 21 11.68 11.38 -5.98
C ASP A 21 10.21 11.88 -6.06
N GLY A 22 9.83 12.75 -5.13
CA GLY A 22 8.45 13.18 -4.98
C GLY A 22 7.91 13.93 -6.20
N ALA A 23 8.73 14.74 -6.87
CA ALA A 23 8.28 15.52 -8.03
C ALA A 23 7.99 14.60 -9.23
N THR A 24 8.92 13.71 -9.56
CA THR A 24 8.81 12.69 -10.61
C THR A 24 7.63 11.76 -10.35
N ALA A 25 7.47 11.27 -9.11
CA ALA A 25 6.34 10.40 -8.76
C ALA A 25 4.99 11.12 -8.97
N ASN A 26 4.87 12.39 -8.55
CA ASN A 26 3.66 13.19 -8.79
C ASN A 26 3.41 13.45 -10.27
N ILE A 27 4.45 13.70 -11.08
CA ILE A 27 4.33 13.87 -12.53
C ILE A 27 3.81 12.58 -13.18
N PHE A 28 4.33 11.41 -12.80
CA PHE A 28 3.84 10.13 -13.34
C PHE A 28 2.39 9.87 -12.97
N VAL A 29 2.01 10.13 -11.72
CA VAL A 29 0.61 10.04 -11.28
C VAL A 29 -0.27 11.02 -12.05
N ALA A 30 0.13 12.28 -12.20
CA ALA A 30 -0.62 13.28 -12.95
C ALA A 30 -0.81 12.90 -14.43
N ALA A 31 0.25 12.41 -15.09
CA ALA A 31 0.16 11.89 -16.45
C ALA A 31 -0.80 10.70 -16.53
N SER A 32 -0.70 9.76 -15.59
CA SER A 32 -1.56 8.57 -15.56
C SER A 32 -3.04 8.92 -15.35
N LEU A 33 -3.33 9.91 -14.51
CA LEU A 33 -4.67 10.44 -14.27
C LEU A 33 -5.23 11.12 -15.51
N LEU A 34 -4.42 11.94 -16.19
CA LEU A 34 -4.85 12.63 -17.42
C LEU A 34 -5.23 11.61 -18.50
N ILE A 35 -4.43 10.54 -18.65
CA ILE A 35 -4.72 9.44 -19.59
C ILE A 35 -5.95 8.63 -19.15
N GLY A 36 -6.11 8.38 -17.84
CA GLY A 36 -7.21 7.58 -17.30
C GLY A 36 -8.55 8.31 -17.21
N THR A 37 -8.56 9.64 -17.16
CA THR A 37 -9.77 10.45 -16.93
C THR A 37 -10.90 10.17 -17.95
N PRO A 38 -10.64 10.05 -19.27
CA PRO A 38 -11.68 9.70 -20.24
C PRO A 38 -12.39 8.38 -19.93
N PHE A 39 -11.74 7.45 -19.22
CA PHE A 39 -12.34 6.18 -18.86
C PHE A 39 -13.45 6.30 -17.80
N PHE A 40 -13.54 7.41 -17.05
CA PHE A 40 -14.72 7.65 -16.20
C PHE A 40 -16.00 7.74 -17.04
N ILE A 41 -15.94 8.43 -18.18
CA ILE A 41 -17.07 8.53 -19.11
C ILE A 41 -17.34 7.17 -19.74
N LEU A 42 -16.29 6.44 -20.13
CA LEU A 42 -16.41 5.11 -20.72
C LEU A 42 -17.09 4.13 -19.77
N PHE A 43 -16.59 3.95 -18.54
CA PHE A 43 -17.17 2.99 -17.60
C PHE A 43 -18.50 3.46 -17.02
N GLY A 44 -18.71 4.78 -16.88
CA GLY A 44 -20.02 5.35 -16.57
C GLY A 44 -21.05 4.96 -17.63
N SER A 45 -20.80 5.29 -18.90
CA SER A 45 -21.72 4.96 -20.01
C SER A 45 -21.85 3.44 -20.26
N LEU A 46 -20.79 2.67 -20.03
CA LEU A 46 -20.85 1.21 -20.10
C LEU A 46 -21.75 0.64 -19.01
N SER A 47 -21.70 1.22 -17.81
CA SER A 47 -22.58 0.81 -16.71
C SER A 47 -24.05 1.15 -16.97
N ASP A 48 -24.35 2.20 -17.75
CA ASP A 48 -25.73 2.49 -18.18
C ASP A 48 -26.28 1.35 -19.07
N LYS A 49 -25.39 0.70 -19.84
CA LYS A 49 -25.77 -0.39 -20.75
C LYS A 49 -25.82 -1.75 -20.06
N ILE A 50 -24.84 -2.06 -19.21
CA ILE A 50 -24.65 -3.41 -18.64
C ILE A 50 -25.24 -3.52 -17.22
N GLY A 51 -25.29 -2.42 -16.48
CA GLY A 51 -25.61 -2.39 -15.05
C GLY A 51 -24.45 -1.82 -14.23
N ARG A 52 -24.78 -1.20 -13.09
CA ARG A 52 -23.79 -0.63 -12.17
C ARG A 52 -22.97 -1.72 -11.50
N LYS A 53 -23.64 -2.74 -11.00
CA LYS A 53 -23.02 -3.77 -10.15
C LYS A 53 -21.96 -4.58 -10.90
N PRO A 54 -22.20 -5.12 -12.11
CA PRO A 54 -21.19 -5.91 -12.82
C PRO A 54 -19.88 -5.16 -13.04
N ILE A 55 -19.94 -3.88 -13.42
CA ILE A 55 -18.75 -3.07 -13.69
C ILE A 55 -17.94 -2.81 -12.40
N ILE A 56 -18.62 -2.43 -11.32
CA ILE A 56 -17.97 -2.20 -10.01
C ILE A 56 -17.35 -3.50 -9.50
N MET A 57 -18.08 -4.62 -9.56
CA MET A 57 -17.60 -5.92 -9.09
C MET A 57 -16.42 -6.42 -9.92
N ALA A 58 -16.44 -6.25 -11.24
CA ALA A 58 -15.32 -6.58 -12.11
C ALA A 58 -14.07 -5.76 -11.76
N GLY A 59 -14.21 -4.46 -11.48
CA GLY A 59 -13.10 -3.62 -11.03
C GLY A 59 -12.50 -4.10 -9.71
N CYS A 60 -13.34 -4.47 -8.73
CA CYS A 60 -12.89 -5.04 -7.46
C CYS A 60 -12.18 -6.40 -7.62
N LEU A 61 -12.70 -7.28 -8.48
CA LEU A 61 -12.10 -8.58 -8.76
C LEU A 61 -10.75 -8.42 -9.45
N LEU A 62 -10.67 -7.60 -10.50
CA LEU A 62 -9.41 -7.31 -11.21
C LEU A 62 -8.37 -6.71 -10.26
N ALA A 63 -8.77 -5.78 -9.40
CA ALA A 63 -7.90 -5.24 -8.35
C ALA A 63 -7.36 -6.36 -7.44
N ALA A 64 -8.23 -7.20 -6.90
CA ALA A 64 -7.83 -8.30 -6.01
C ALA A 64 -6.87 -9.30 -6.70
N LEU A 65 -7.08 -9.59 -7.98
CA LEU A 65 -6.28 -10.54 -8.75
C LEU A 65 -4.94 -9.97 -9.24
N THR A 66 -4.87 -8.66 -9.49
CA THR A 66 -3.72 -8.07 -10.22
C THR A 66 -2.80 -7.21 -9.37
N TYR A 67 -3.16 -6.84 -8.15
CA TYR A 67 -2.31 -5.93 -7.34
C TYR A 67 -0.90 -6.45 -7.09
N PHE A 68 -0.70 -7.73 -6.75
CA PHE A 68 0.65 -8.29 -6.61
C PHE A 68 1.52 -8.14 -7.86
N PRO A 69 1.13 -8.72 -9.03
CA PRO A 69 1.97 -8.63 -10.22
C PRO A 69 2.14 -7.18 -10.71
N VAL A 70 1.14 -6.32 -10.52
CA VAL A 70 1.20 -4.91 -10.94
C VAL A 70 2.21 -4.11 -10.10
N PHE A 71 2.22 -4.28 -8.78
CA PHE A 71 3.17 -3.57 -7.92
C PHE A 71 4.59 -4.15 -8.00
N GLU A 72 4.73 -5.44 -8.28
CA GLU A 72 6.04 -6.02 -8.62
C GLU A 72 6.56 -5.44 -9.95
N ALA A 73 5.72 -5.40 -10.99
CA ALA A 73 6.07 -4.77 -12.27
C ALA A 73 6.41 -3.29 -12.10
N LEU A 74 5.68 -2.57 -11.23
CA LEU A 74 5.98 -1.18 -10.88
C LEU A 74 7.35 -1.05 -10.22
N THR A 75 7.73 -1.98 -9.35
CA THR A 75 9.06 -2.01 -8.72
C THR A 75 10.14 -2.18 -9.77
N LYS A 76 9.99 -3.16 -10.67
CA LYS A 76 10.94 -3.42 -11.76
C LYS A 76 11.08 -2.23 -12.71
N ALA A 77 9.99 -1.52 -13.01
CA ALA A 77 9.99 -0.39 -13.91
C ALA A 77 10.53 0.90 -13.27
N ALA A 78 10.11 1.21 -12.04
CA ALA A 78 10.42 2.47 -11.39
C ALA A 78 11.78 2.46 -10.67
N ASN A 79 12.19 1.31 -10.10
CA ASN A 79 13.47 1.14 -9.42
C ASN A 79 14.07 -0.27 -9.68
N PRO A 80 14.61 -0.51 -10.89
CA PRO A 80 15.18 -1.80 -11.24
C PRO A 80 16.38 -2.22 -10.38
N ASP A 81 17.15 -1.26 -9.87
CA ASP A 81 18.29 -1.53 -8.99
C ASP A 81 17.82 -2.09 -7.64
N LEU A 82 16.76 -1.53 -7.06
CA LEU A 82 16.15 -2.05 -5.83
C LEU A 82 15.60 -3.46 -6.06
N TYR A 83 14.90 -3.68 -7.18
CA TYR A 83 14.40 -5.01 -7.54
C TYR A 83 15.53 -6.03 -7.62
N ALA A 84 16.63 -5.69 -8.32
CA ALA A 84 17.79 -6.56 -8.44
C ALA A 84 18.49 -6.81 -7.09
N ALA A 85 18.64 -5.79 -6.25
CA ALA A 85 19.27 -5.90 -4.94
C ALA A 85 18.50 -6.85 -4.01
N GLN A 86 17.17 -6.79 -4.02
CA GLN A 86 16.31 -7.68 -3.24
C GLN A 86 16.39 -9.15 -3.68
N GLN A 87 16.54 -9.42 -4.98
CA GLN A 87 16.71 -10.78 -5.47
C GLN A 87 18.11 -11.34 -5.15
N LYS A 88 19.13 -10.48 -5.18
CA LYS A 88 20.52 -10.88 -4.96
C LYS A 88 20.87 -11.11 -3.49
N ASN A 89 20.37 -10.27 -2.58
CA ASN A 89 20.78 -10.27 -1.19
C ASN A 89 19.59 -10.55 -0.27
N LYS A 90 19.55 -11.77 0.29
CA LYS A 90 18.58 -12.11 1.34
C LYS A 90 18.99 -11.45 2.65
N VAL A 91 18.16 -10.52 3.13
CA VAL A 91 18.31 -9.92 4.46
C VAL A 91 17.50 -10.74 5.44
N THR A 92 18.06 -11.04 6.61
CA THR A 92 17.35 -11.80 7.64
C THR A 92 17.40 -11.08 8.97
N ILE A 93 16.31 -11.13 9.73
CA ILE A 93 16.25 -10.67 11.12
C ILE A 93 16.16 -11.91 12.00
N THR A 94 17.14 -12.10 12.88
CA THR A 94 17.11 -13.15 13.90
C THR A 94 16.75 -12.51 15.24
N ALA A 95 15.59 -12.82 15.80
CA ALA A 95 15.10 -12.16 17.03
C ALA A 95 14.15 -13.05 17.83
N ASP A 96 13.96 -12.75 19.12
CA ASP A 96 12.89 -13.32 19.94
C ASP A 96 11.52 -12.89 19.40
N PRO A 97 10.67 -13.83 18.93
CA PRO A 97 9.35 -13.51 18.41
C PRO A 97 8.44 -12.79 19.40
N ASN A 98 8.63 -13.01 20.72
CA ASN A 98 7.82 -12.37 21.76
C ASN A 98 8.14 -10.88 21.92
N GLU A 99 9.29 -10.44 21.40
CA GLU A 99 9.65 -9.02 21.36
C GLU A 99 9.21 -8.33 20.06
N CYS A 100 8.65 -9.06 19.09
CA CYS A 100 8.25 -8.50 17.79
C CYS A 100 6.76 -8.14 17.79
N SER A 101 6.45 -6.87 18.03
CA SER A 101 5.08 -6.34 18.07
C SER A 101 4.51 -6.11 16.67
N PHE A 102 3.18 -6.13 16.55
CA PHE A 102 2.50 -5.62 15.36
C PHE A 102 2.55 -4.08 15.34
N GLN A 103 3.26 -3.50 14.38
CA GLN A 103 3.63 -2.08 14.40
C GLN A 103 2.56 -1.12 13.87
N PHE A 104 1.29 -1.38 14.20
CA PHE A 104 0.19 -0.50 13.83
C PHE A 104 0.11 0.70 14.78
N ASN A 105 0.40 1.89 14.27
CA ASN A 105 0.43 3.13 15.06
C ASN A 105 -0.25 4.29 14.32
N PRO A 106 -1.60 4.28 14.22
CA PRO A 106 -2.35 5.30 13.49
C PRO A 106 -2.34 6.68 14.15
N THR A 107 -2.09 6.74 15.47
CA THR A 107 -2.08 7.99 16.26
C THR A 107 -0.67 8.56 16.47
N GLY A 108 0.38 7.80 16.13
CA GLY A 108 1.77 8.17 16.41
C GLY A 108 2.16 8.13 17.89
N THR A 109 1.29 7.66 18.78
CA THR A 109 1.50 7.72 20.23
C THR A 109 2.21 6.48 20.79
N VAL A 110 2.14 5.35 20.09
CA VAL A 110 2.79 4.11 20.52
C VAL A 110 4.28 4.16 20.17
N LYS A 111 5.15 3.88 21.15
CA LYS A 111 6.60 3.72 20.93
C LYS A 111 6.95 2.24 20.95
N PHE A 112 7.54 1.76 19.87
CA PHE A 112 8.07 0.40 19.82
C PHE A 112 9.51 0.41 20.31
N THR A 113 9.76 -0.24 21.43
CA THR A 113 11.01 -0.09 22.18
C THR A 113 11.88 -1.33 22.21
N SER A 114 11.35 -2.48 21.76
CA SER A 114 12.11 -3.72 21.71
C SER A 114 13.15 -3.70 20.60
N SER A 115 14.14 -4.58 20.71
CA SER A 115 15.17 -4.71 19.69
C SER A 115 14.62 -5.24 18.37
N CYS A 116 13.68 -6.19 18.42
CA CYS A 116 13.03 -6.70 17.22
C CYS A 116 12.24 -5.60 16.50
N ASP A 117 11.48 -4.78 17.24
CA ASP A 117 10.65 -3.77 16.63
C ASP A 117 11.47 -2.70 15.91
N ILE A 118 12.53 -2.22 16.55
CA ILE A 118 13.43 -1.21 15.98
C ILE A 118 14.13 -1.75 14.74
N ALA A 119 14.60 -3.01 14.77
CA ALA A 119 15.23 -3.65 13.62
C ALA A 119 14.26 -3.78 12.43
N LYS A 120 13.05 -4.29 12.68
CA LYS A 120 11.98 -4.42 11.68
C LYS A 120 11.58 -3.08 11.07
N GLN A 121 11.41 -2.07 11.91
CA GLN A 121 11.02 -0.73 11.47
C GLN A 121 12.12 -0.09 10.62
N THR A 122 13.38 -0.28 11.01
CA THR A 122 14.54 0.26 10.28
C THR A 122 14.63 -0.34 8.87
N LEU A 123 14.49 -1.66 8.73
CA LEU A 123 14.52 -2.32 7.43
C LEU A 123 13.29 -2.03 6.57
N ALA A 124 12.09 -2.00 7.18
CA ALA A 124 10.87 -1.63 6.48
C ALA A 124 10.93 -0.18 5.92
N ASN A 125 11.47 0.76 6.72
CA ASN A 125 11.70 2.15 6.28
C ASN A 125 12.76 2.25 5.18
N ALA A 126 13.75 1.37 5.19
CA ALA A 126 14.75 1.25 4.13
C ALA A 126 14.21 0.52 2.87
N SER A 127 12.96 0.03 2.90
CA SER A 127 12.32 -0.67 1.78
C SER A 127 13.01 -1.99 1.41
N VAL A 128 13.63 -2.61 2.41
CA VAL A 128 14.34 -3.87 2.28
C VAL A 128 13.38 -4.99 2.67
N SER A 129 13.22 -5.97 1.80
CA SER A 129 12.50 -7.19 2.16
C SER A 129 13.42 -8.10 2.97
N TYR A 130 12.91 -8.68 4.05
CA TYR A 130 13.65 -9.54 4.96
C TYR A 130 12.86 -10.76 5.41
N GLU A 131 13.59 -11.80 5.80
CA GLU A 131 13.04 -13.01 6.40
C GLU A 131 13.21 -12.98 7.93
N ASN A 132 12.19 -13.43 8.65
CA ASN A 132 12.20 -13.50 10.11
C ASN A 132 12.65 -14.89 10.56
N ILE A 133 13.73 -14.95 11.34
CA ILE A 133 14.27 -16.17 11.93
C ILE A 133 14.04 -16.10 13.44
N ALA A 134 13.34 -17.11 13.98
CA ALA A 134 13.08 -17.19 15.40
C ALA A 134 14.38 -17.50 16.17
N ALA A 135 14.67 -16.70 17.19
CA ALA A 135 15.75 -16.93 18.14
C ALA A 135 15.18 -17.29 19.53
N PRO A 136 15.98 -17.90 20.42
CA PRO A 136 15.58 -18.15 21.80
C PRO A 136 15.11 -16.87 22.53
N ALA A 137 14.26 -17.05 23.53
CA ALA A 137 13.71 -15.94 24.29
C ALA A 137 14.82 -15.06 24.91
N GLY A 138 14.65 -13.73 24.83
CA GLY A 138 15.63 -12.75 25.31
C GLY A 138 16.81 -12.48 24.37
N THR A 139 16.83 -13.05 23.16
CA THR A 139 17.86 -12.76 22.16
C THR A 139 17.67 -11.37 21.56
N VAL A 140 18.71 -10.54 21.62
CA VAL A 140 18.73 -9.22 20.95
C VAL A 140 18.66 -9.42 19.44
N ALA A 141 17.79 -8.65 18.77
CA ALA A 141 17.56 -8.82 17.35
C ALA A 141 18.84 -8.55 16.57
N THR A 142 19.18 -9.42 15.61
CA THR A 142 20.35 -9.26 14.74
C THR A 142 19.90 -9.18 13.29
N ILE A 143 20.29 -8.11 12.60
CA ILE A 143 20.08 -7.95 11.16
C ILE A 143 21.28 -8.55 10.45
N LYS A 144 21.05 -9.49 9.54
CA LYS A 144 22.08 -10.03 8.66
C LYS A 144 21.86 -9.53 7.23
N ILE A 145 22.86 -8.88 6.65
CA ILE A 145 22.87 -8.40 5.27
C ILE A 145 24.09 -9.03 4.59
N GLY A 146 23.86 -10.06 3.76
CA GLY A 146 24.96 -10.84 3.21
C GLY A 146 25.74 -11.56 4.32
N GLU A 147 27.02 -11.24 4.48
CA GLU A 147 27.87 -11.79 5.55
C GLU A 147 27.90 -10.94 6.82
N THR A 148 27.52 -9.66 6.74
CA THR A 148 27.58 -8.74 7.88
C THR A 148 26.39 -8.95 8.81
N ALA A 149 26.68 -9.02 10.11
CA ALA A 149 25.69 -9.12 11.18
C ALA A 149 25.71 -7.86 12.04
N ILE A 150 24.59 -7.15 12.08
CA ILE A 150 24.40 -5.92 12.84
C ILE A 150 23.53 -6.24 14.06
N PRO A 151 24.07 -6.20 15.29
CA PRO A 151 23.27 -6.34 16.48
C PRO A 151 22.36 -5.12 16.65
N GLY A 152 21.09 -5.38 16.90
CA GLY A 152 20.10 -4.39 17.28
C GLY A 152 20.30 -3.93 18.73
N TYR A 153 19.43 -3.03 19.17
CA TYR A 153 19.41 -2.52 20.53
C TYR A 153 17.96 -2.33 20.99
N SER A 154 17.75 -2.32 22.30
CA SER A 154 16.47 -1.97 22.91
C SER A 154 16.51 -0.53 23.39
N SER A 155 15.43 0.22 23.19
CA SER A 155 15.30 1.58 23.73
C SER A 155 14.67 1.63 25.13
N LYS A 156 14.33 0.48 25.71
CA LYS A 156 13.79 0.38 27.07
C LYS A 156 14.80 0.94 28.07
N GLY A 157 14.37 1.94 28.85
CA GLY A 157 15.18 2.54 29.92
C GLY A 157 16.27 3.52 29.47
N MET A 158 16.35 3.85 28.17
CA MET A 158 17.31 4.83 27.66
C MET A 158 16.82 6.28 27.85
N SER A 159 17.76 7.20 28.09
CA SER A 159 17.47 8.64 28.02
C SER A 159 17.13 9.06 26.58
N ALA A 160 16.41 10.18 26.41
CA ALA A 160 16.03 10.65 25.09
C ALA A 160 17.25 11.01 24.20
N ASP A 161 18.33 11.50 24.80
CA ASP A 161 19.54 11.90 24.08
C ASP A 161 20.39 10.69 23.68
N ASP A 162 20.50 9.69 24.57
CA ASP A 162 21.20 8.44 24.26
C ASP A 162 20.45 7.63 23.20
N LEU A 163 19.12 7.62 23.29
CA LEU A 163 18.26 6.99 22.28
C LEU A 163 18.50 7.61 20.90
N LYS A 164 18.44 8.94 20.78
CA LYS A 164 18.69 9.62 19.49
C LYS A 164 20.06 9.28 18.89
N LYS A 165 21.10 9.24 19.73
CA LYS A 165 22.46 8.87 19.29
C LYS A 165 22.52 7.43 18.80
N ARG A 166 21.97 6.48 19.57
CA ARG A 166 21.94 5.05 19.20
C ARG A 166 21.08 4.78 17.99
N ASP A 167 19.91 5.42 17.87
CA ASP A 167 19.06 5.40 16.68
C ASP A 167 19.84 5.82 15.43
N ALA A 168 20.55 6.96 15.51
CA ALA A 168 21.31 7.50 14.39
C ALA A 168 22.49 6.60 14.01
N GLU A 169 23.24 6.09 15.00
CA GLU A 169 24.34 5.15 14.80
C GLU A 169 23.84 3.86 14.13
N PHE A 170 22.80 3.24 14.67
CA PHE A 170 22.22 2.00 14.13
C PHE A 170 21.68 2.19 12.72
N LYS A 171 20.90 3.25 12.47
CA LYS A 171 20.37 3.56 11.14
C LYS A 171 21.48 3.80 10.13
N LYS A 172 22.58 4.44 10.54
CA LYS A 172 23.74 4.66 9.68
C LYS A 172 24.45 3.34 9.34
N LEU A 173 24.72 2.50 10.34
CA LEU A 173 25.33 1.18 10.13
C LEU A 173 24.51 0.33 9.15
N VAL A 174 23.19 0.24 9.38
CA VAL A 174 22.29 -0.48 8.48
C VAL A 174 22.31 0.12 7.07
N ALA A 175 22.28 1.46 6.93
CA ALA A 175 22.31 2.10 5.62
C ALA A 175 23.63 1.87 4.87
N ASP A 176 24.77 1.91 5.56
CA ASP A 176 26.09 1.67 4.99
C ASP A 176 26.23 0.22 4.49
N ASP A 177 25.77 -0.76 5.27
CA ASP A 177 25.77 -2.18 4.88
C ASP A 177 24.80 -2.49 3.74
N LEU A 178 23.60 -1.89 3.76
CA LEU A 178 22.65 -2.01 2.66
C LEU A 178 23.24 -1.45 1.37
N LYS A 179 23.92 -0.30 1.44
CA LYS A 179 24.61 0.31 0.29
C LYS A 179 25.75 -0.59 -0.20
N ALA A 180 26.53 -1.19 0.69
CA ALA A 180 27.57 -2.15 0.34
C ALA A 180 27.00 -3.40 -0.34
N ALA A 181 25.81 -3.85 0.08
CA ALA A 181 25.07 -4.92 -0.57
C ALA A 181 24.41 -4.52 -1.91
N GLY A 182 24.46 -3.23 -2.28
CA GLY A 182 23.93 -2.73 -3.55
C GLY A 182 22.47 -2.27 -3.50
N TYR A 183 21.89 -2.09 -2.32
CA TYR A 183 20.57 -1.46 -2.19
C TYR A 183 20.67 0.05 -2.47
N PRO A 184 19.86 0.59 -3.40
CA PRO A 184 19.91 2.00 -3.72
C PRO A 184 19.21 2.83 -2.63
N THR A 185 19.79 3.98 -2.28
CA THR A 185 19.16 4.93 -1.35
C THR A 185 18.03 5.74 -1.99
N LYS A 186 18.03 5.83 -3.33
CA LYS A 186 17.03 6.51 -4.16
C LYS A 186 16.89 5.81 -5.51
N ALA A 187 15.73 5.89 -6.14
CA ALA A 187 15.58 5.44 -7.52
C ALA A 187 16.47 6.28 -8.45
N ASP A 188 17.15 5.63 -9.39
CA ASP A 188 17.92 6.30 -10.42
C ASP A 188 17.00 6.74 -11.58
N PRO A 189 16.79 8.06 -11.78
CA PRO A 189 15.90 8.56 -12.83
C PRO A 189 16.33 8.17 -14.25
N ALA A 190 17.60 7.83 -14.47
CA ALA A 190 18.13 7.38 -15.76
C ALA A 190 17.77 5.93 -16.05
N LYS A 191 17.60 5.10 -15.01
CA LYS A 191 17.22 3.68 -15.13
C LYS A 191 15.72 3.46 -14.99
N THR A 192 14.99 4.41 -14.42
CA THR A 192 13.52 4.37 -14.35
C THR A 192 12.91 4.32 -15.75
N ASN A 193 12.17 3.24 -16.04
CA ASN A 193 11.38 3.13 -17.26
C ASN A 193 10.09 3.95 -17.12
N LYS A 194 10.17 5.22 -17.53
CA LYS A 194 9.08 6.20 -17.38
C LYS A 194 7.80 5.76 -18.09
N PHE A 195 7.91 5.25 -19.32
CA PHE A 195 6.75 4.83 -20.12
C PHE A 195 6.01 3.65 -19.48
N VAL A 196 6.74 2.61 -19.07
CA VAL A 196 6.13 1.44 -18.41
C VAL A 196 5.56 1.83 -17.05
N THR A 197 6.24 2.69 -16.30
CA THR A 197 5.75 3.20 -15.01
C THR A 197 4.41 3.93 -15.19
N ILE A 198 4.33 4.87 -16.14
CA ILE A 198 3.08 5.59 -16.44
C ILE A 198 1.99 4.61 -16.90
N ALA A 199 2.30 3.66 -17.79
CA ALA A 199 1.33 2.68 -18.26
C ALA A 199 0.76 1.82 -17.12
N ILE A 200 1.60 1.39 -16.17
CA ILE A 200 1.19 0.64 -14.98
C ILE A 200 0.29 1.50 -14.08
N LEU A 201 0.67 2.76 -13.84
CA LEU A 201 -0.16 3.68 -13.06
C LEU A 201 -1.49 3.97 -13.77
N THR A 202 -1.50 4.11 -15.10
CA THR A 202 -2.72 4.28 -15.88
C THR A 202 -3.62 3.05 -15.76
N TYR A 203 -3.06 1.84 -15.79
CA TYR A 203 -3.84 0.63 -15.51
C TYR A 203 -4.49 0.67 -14.13
N LEU A 204 -3.75 1.09 -13.09
CA LEU A 204 -4.33 1.28 -11.76
C LEU A 204 -5.45 2.32 -11.78
N VAL A 205 -5.29 3.43 -12.48
CA VAL A 205 -6.35 4.46 -12.66
C VAL A 205 -7.54 3.89 -13.45
N ILE A 206 -7.34 3.01 -14.41
CA ILE A 206 -8.43 2.34 -15.13
C ILE A 206 -9.26 1.49 -14.15
N LEU A 207 -8.63 0.72 -13.26
CA LEU A 207 -9.35 0.00 -12.20
C LEU A 207 -10.13 0.95 -11.29
N VAL A 208 -9.56 2.13 -11.00
CA VAL A 208 -10.26 3.18 -10.28
C VAL A 208 -11.49 3.65 -11.05
N THR A 209 -11.38 3.92 -12.35
CA THR A 209 -12.49 4.39 -13.18
C THR A 209 -13.62 3.38 -13.33
N MET A 210 -13.31 2.07 -13.33
CA MET A 210 -14.32 1.00 -13.32
C MET A 210 -15.17 1.03 -12.05
N VAL A 211 -14.55 1.29 -10.90
CA VAL A 211 -15.25 1.30 -9.60
C VAL A 211 -15.94 2.64 -9.37
N TYR A 212 -15.25 3.75 -9.59
CA TYR A 212 -15.75 5.09 -9.27
C TYR A 212 -16.63 5.71 -10.36
N GLY A 213 -16.48 5.35 -11.63
CA GLY A 213 -17.34 5.88 -12.69
C GLY A 213 -18.82 5.59 -12.44
N PRO A 214 -19.20 4.32 -12.21
CA PRO A 214 -20.59 3.94 -11.94
C PRO A 214 -21.08 4.30 -10.52
N ILE A 215 -20.18 4.53 -9.56
CA ILE A 215 -20.55 4.64 -8.13
C ILE A 215 -21.50 5.81 -7.84
N ALA A 216 -21.31 6.93 -8.53
CA ALA A 216 -22.13 8.12 -8.32
C ALA A 216 -23.60 7.84 -8.69
N ALA A 217 -23.82 7.22 -9.86
CA ALA A 217 -25.16 6.82 -10.30
C ALA A 217 -25.74 5.73 -9.39
N ALA A 218 -24.96 4.69 -9.07
CA ALA A 218 -25.41 3.58 -8.22
C ALA A 218 -25.90 4.06 -6.84
N LEU A 219 -25.17 4.98 -6.20
CA LEU A 219 -25.56 5.51 -4.89
C LEU A 219 -26.85 6.35 -4.96
N VAL A 220 -27.04 7.12 -6.03
CA VAL A 220 -28.26 7.91 -6.24
C VAL A 220 -29.47 7.03 -6.47
N GLU A 221 -29.29 5.91 -7.17
CA GLU A 221 -30.33 4.91 -7.47
C GLU A 221 -30.65 4.00 -6.27
N LEU A 222 -29.71 3.81 -5.33
CA LEU A 222 -29.91 2.97 -4.13
C LEU A 222 -30.77 3.62 -3.05
N PHE A 223 -30.80 4.96 -2.97
CA PHE A 223 -31.42 5.68 -1.85
C PHE A 223 -32.56 6.61 -2.31
N PRO A 224 -33.72 6.62 -1.62
CA PRO A 224 -34.82 7.56 -1.87
C PRO A 224 -34.38 9.02 -1.79
N THR A 225 -34.94 9.89 -2.62
CA THR A 225 -34.45 11.27 -2.78
C THR A 225 -34.45 12.05 -1.44
N ARG A 226 -35.50 11.86 -0.62
CA ARG A 226 -35.68 12.55 0.68
C ARG A 226 -34.60 12.31 1.73
N ILE A 227 -33.89 11.17 1.68
CA ILE A 227 -32.84 10.81 2.65
C ILE A 227 -31.48 10.61 1.99
N ARG A 228 -31.39 10.78 0.67
CA ARG A 228 -30.24 10.42 -0.15
C ARG A 228 -28.92 11.00 0.37
N TYR A 229 -28.90 12.29 0.72
CA TYR A 229 -27.67 12.93 1.21
C TYR A 229 -27.17 12.28 2.51
N THR A 230 -28.06 12.11 3.48
CA THR A 230 -27.73 11.49 4.78
C THR A 230 -27.32 10.03 4.61
N SER A 231 -28.06 9.27 3.80
CA SER A 231 -27.80 7.84 3.56
C SER A 231 -26.52 7.59 2.74
N MET A 232 -26.15 8.48 1.81
CA MET A 232 -24.91 8.37 1.03
C MET A 232 -23.67 8.82 1.83
N SER A 233 -23.83 9.81 2.71
CA SER A 233 -22.73 10.39 3.49
C SER A 233 -22.08 9.34 4.41
N LEU A 234 -22.88 8.52 5.09
CA LEU A 234 -22.38 7.53 6.05
C LEU A 234 -21.46 6.46 5.39
N PRO A 235 -21.88 5.73 4.34
CA PRO A 235 -21.01 4.80 3.62
C PRO A 235 -19.78 5.48 3.03
N TYR A 236 -19.92 6.71 2.51
CA TYR A 236 -18.80 7.43 1.90
C TYR A 236 -17.72 7.77 2.93
N HIS A 237 -18.08 8.35 4.08
CA HIS A 237 -17.11 8.73 5.11
C HIS A 237 -16.51 7.53 5.84
N ILE A 238 -17.29 6.48 6.12
CA ILE A 238 -16.74 5.25 6.71
C ILE A 238 -15.81 4.57 5.71
N GLY A 239 -16.24 4.45 4.45
CA GLY A 239 -15.47 3.87 3.36
C GLY A 239 -14.12 4.54 3.17
N ASN A 240 -14.16 5.86 2.97
CA ASN A 240 -12.98 6.66 2.67
C ASN A 240 -12.10 6.91 3.90
N GLY A 241 -12.71 7.19 5.06
CA GLY A 241 -11.99 7.46 6.29
C GLY A 241 -11.28 6.22 6.83
N TRP A 242 -12.03 5.13 7.04
CA TRP A 242 -11.49 3.94 7.71
C TRP A 242 -10.69 3.07 6.75
N PHE A 243 -11.27 2.65 5.63
CA PHE A 243 -10.62 1.72 4.71
C PHE A 243 -9.66 2.41 3.73
N GLY A 244 -9.92 3.66 3.40
CA GLY A 244 -9.04 4.46 2.55
C GLY A 244 -7.90 5.10 3.34
N GLY A 245 -8.25 5.89 4.35
CA GLY A 245 -7.29 6.70 5.13
C GLY A 245 -6.27 5.86 5.91
N LEU A 246 -6.69 4.72 6.48
CA LEU A 246 -5.78 3.84 7.24
C LEU A 246 -4.94 2.91 6.35
N LEU A 247 -5.13 2.93 5.03
CA LEU A 247 -4.45 2.01 4.12
C LEU A 247 -2.93 2.13 4.21
N PRO A 248 -2.29 3.31 4.09
CA PRO A 248 -0.82 3.40 4.13
C PRO A 248 -0.23 2.92 5.48
N THR A 249 -0.85 3.32 6.59
CA THR A 249 -0.40 2.93 7.93
C THR A 249 -0.56 1.42 8.16
N THR A 250 -1.69 0.85 7.76
CA THR A 250 -1.94 -0.59 7.90
C THR A 250 -1.00 -1.39 7.00
N ALA A 251 -0.80 -0.94 5.75
CA ALA A 251 0.14 -1.56 4.84
C ALA A 251 1.57 -1.51 5.40
N PHE A 252 2.01 -0.39 5.94
CA PHE A 252 3.32 -0.28 6.59
C PHE A 252 3.45 -1.24 7.78
N ALA A 253 2.45 -1.32 8.65
CA ALA A 253 2.45 -2.24 9.79
C ALA A 253 2.56 -3.71 9.35
N ILE A 254 1.83 -4.11 8.29
CA ILE A 254 1.92 -5.45 7.71
C ILE A 254 3.32 -5.70 7.13
N VAL A 255 3.90 -4.73 6.42
CA VAL A 255 5.27 -4.85 5.88
C VAL A 255 6.29 -4.99 7.00
N ALA A 256 6.20 -4.17 8.05
CA ALA A 256 7.08 -4.25 9.21
C ALA A 256 6.91 -5.55 10.00
N GLN A 257 5.71 -6.14 10.02
CA GLN A 257 5.51 -7.42 10.70
C GLN A 257 6.06 -8.59 9.89
N THR A 258 5.72 -8.64 8.60
CA THR A 258 5.94 -9.80 7.72
C THR A 258 7.29 -9.78 7.01
N GLY A 259 7.90 -8.60 6.85
CA GLY A 259 9.19 -8.42 6.20
C GLY A 259 9.18 -8.33 4.69
N ASN A 260 8.05 -8.51 4.01
CA ASN A 260 7.96 -8.36 2.55
C ASN A 260 7.25 -7.05 2.19
N MET A 261 7.88 -6.19 1.36
CA MET A 261 7.31 -4.90 0.97
C MET A 261 5.96 -5.01 0.25
N TYR A 262 5.68 -6.13 -0.42
CA TYR A 262 4.45 -6.37 -1.15
C TYR A 262 3.30 -6.85 -0.25
N ASN A 263 3.58 -7.35 0.95
CA ASN A 263 2.54 -7.87 1.84
C ASN A 263 1.55 -6.78 2.30
N GLY A 264 1.96 -5.51 2.26
CA GLY A 264 1.03 -4.39 2.47
C GLY A 264 -0.18 -4.40 1.51
N LEU A 265 -0.05 -5.03 0.33
CA LEU A 265 -1.11 -5.19 -0.66
C LEU A 265 -2.22 -6.15 -0.22
N TRP A 266 -1.97 -7.02 0.77
CA TRP A 266 -3.02 -7.90 1.29
C TRP A 266 -4.18 -7.11 1.89
N TYR A 267 -3.92 -5.96 2.52
CA TYR A 267 -4.98 -5.11 3.06
C TYR A 267 -5.98 -4.69 1.97
N PRO A 268 -5.57 -4.00 0.89
CA PRO A 268 -6.51 -3.64 -0.15
C PRO A 268 -7.05 -4.83 -0.95
N ILE A 269 -6.29 -5.91 -1.13
CA ILE A 269 -6.75 -7.13 -1.81
C ILE A 269 -7.89 -7.79 -1.03
N ILE A 270 -7.73 -7.99 0.28
CA ILE A 270 -8.75 -8.62 1.13
C ILE A 270 -10.02 -7.78 1.14
N ILE A 271 -9.91 -6.46 1.30
CA ILE A 271 -11.08 -5.57 1.31
C ILE A 271 -11.76 -5.57 -0.07
N ALA A 272 -11.01 -5.53 -1.17
CA ALA A 272 -11.58 -5.61 -2.52
C ALA A 272 -12.25 -6.96 -2.78
N GLY A 273 -11.66 -8.06 -2.31
CA GLY A 273 -12.22 -9.41 -2.39
C GLY A 273 -13.51 -9.56 -1.58
N ILE A 274 -13.53 -9.06 -0.34
CA ILE A 274 -14.76 -9.00 0.47
C ILE A 274 -15.82 -8.17 -0.24
N THR A 275 -15.44 -7.00 -0.78
CA THR A 275 -16.37 -6.14 -1.55
C THR A 275 -16.92 -6.86 -2.76
N PHE A 276 -16.10 -7.63 -3.48
CA PHE A 276 -16.53 -8.44 -4.62
C PHE A 276 -17.54 -9.51 -4.20
N VAL A 277 -17.23 -10.30 -3.16
CA VAL A 277 -18.10 -11.39 -2.70
C VAL A 277 -19.42 -10.85 -2.13
N VAL A 278 -19.34 -9.91 -1.18
CA VAL A 278 -20.53 -9.33 -0.53
C VAL A 278 -21.34 -8.51 -1.52
N GLY A 279 -20.67 -7.70 -2.36
CA GLY A 279 -21.32 -6.90 -3.38
C GLY A 279 -22.05 -7.74 -4.42
N THR A 280 -21.46 -8.85 -4.85
CA THR A 280 -22.09 -9.76 -5.82
C THR A 280 -23.33 -10.43 -5.24
N LEU A 281 -23.26 -10.89 -3.99
CA LEU A 281 -24.33 -11.66 -3.33
C LEU A 281 -25.48 -10.80 -2.79
N PHE A 282 -25.18 -9.63 -2.21
CA PHE A 282 -26.16 -8.86 -1.42
C PHE A 282 -26.56 -7.53 -2.05
N VAL A 283 -25.73 -6.94 -2.91
CA VAL A 283 -26.08 -5.66 -3.56
C VAL A 283 -26.97 -5.94 -4.75
N LYS A 284 -28.11 -5.25 -4.80
CA LYS A 284 -29.04 -5.30 -5.94
C LYS A 284 -28.49 -4.46 -7.08
N GLU A 285 -28.76 -4.91 -8.31
CA GLU A 285 -28.55 -4.05 -9.47
C GLU A 285 -29.53 -2.88 -9.41
N THR A 286 -29.06 -1.69 -9.75
CA THR A 286 -29.82 -0.45 -9.64
C THR A 286 -30.13 0.19 -10.98
N LYS A 287 -29.54 -0.33 -12.06
CA LYS A 287 -29.93 0.03 -13.42
C LYS A 287 -31.44 -0.13 -13.58
N ASP A 288 -32.06 0.90 -14.16
CA ASP A 288 -33.50 1.01 -14.44
C ASP A 288 -34.41 1.13 -13.19
N VAL A 289 -33.85 1.35 -12.00
CA VAL A 289 -34.66 1.68 -10.81
C VAL A 289 -35.29 3.07 -10.98
N ASP A 290 -36.62 3.14 -10.88
CA ASP A 290 -37.34 4.40 -10.83
C ASP A 290 -37.11 5.10 -9.48
N ILE A 291 -36.30 6.16 -9.52
CA ILE A 291 -35.92 6.93 -8.34
C ILE A 291 -37.04 7.79 -7.76
N TYR A 292 -38.18 7.91 -8.45
CA TYR A 292 -39.37 8.65 -8.02
C TYR A 292 -40.51 7.75 -7.55
N ALA A 293 -40.38 6.42 -7.67
CA ALA A 293 -41.47 5.48 -7.39
C ALA A 293 -41.96 5.46 -5.92
N GLY A 294 -41.29 6.14 -5.00
CA GLY A 294 -41.63 6.18 -3.57
C GLY A 294 -41.46 7.56 -2.92
N ASP A 295 -41.52 8.62 -3.73
CA ASP A 295 -41.55 10.02 -3.30
C ASP A 295 -42.97 10.61 -3.29
#